data_AF-A0A5N5SMJ5-F1
#
_entry.id   AF-A0A5N5SMJ5-F1
#
_cell.length_a   1.000
_cell.length_b   1.000
_cell.length_c   1.000
_cell.angle_alpha   90.00
_cell.angle_beta   90.00
_cell.angle_gamma   90.00
#
_symmetry.space_group_name_H-M   'P 1'
#
loop_
_entity.id
_entity.type
_entity.pdbx_description
1 polymer ?
#
loop_
_entity_poly.entity_id
_entity_poly.type
_entity_poly.pdbx_seq_one_letter_code
_entity_poly.pdbx_strand_id
1 'polypeptide(L)'
;MTPVRLILVRSSVILNAILICYLFISWQFATPVHRINVVENDEGSSNVMAKRHPLGQLMANENAKSDLEKASEREGKGEVIEVKKDEKVASVLEKDTEVKNHEKLNGEIPNENYIISKPEETKKSAGDEKQKSIVEVSKTEVKEAPKPESPPAAEEYEEPPRDVQERAGVSENPAPVASLPEEAPDPPLDSLERKMYPNLRDCHTRPIIQQYIQKGDYWVLENYIPAALNFRCDESITYTTHADYTFLDNLDPLTSRWQGPVSIAVYSPGTDFQATVDTILYLRSCMAEGIKKYVTFHIFFHINHVPKEIPKTEDLLQRKTDCSKDPPRWTNVTTYRMQKKMLYPVNVARNVARGNSITYFNFPSDIELYPSVNVITEFFAMLKKPDASKTTNPRVFVFPIFEVADNENVPETKAELQAMLKTKKAIPFHKFVCPKCHAQPKSPMYIMCVRDYEFHILDNAFLVHRPGIKKYAKDKTRDKIAAKQSYIIRTKIFPEYKTLFGSLKDCII
;
A
#
# COMPACT_ATOMS: atom_id res chain seq x y z
N MET A 1 65.61 29.93 -6.45
CA MET A 1 64.25 29.35 -6.61
C MET A 1 64.15 28.09 -5.76
N THR A 2 63.85 28.23 -4.46
CA THR A 2 63.79 27.10 -3.51
C THR A 2 62.92 27.31 -2.24
N PRO A 3 62.11 28.37 -2.03
CA PRO A 3 61.21 28.42 -0.87
C PRO A 3 59.75 27.99 -1.16
N VAL A 4 59.30 28.04 -2.42
CA VAL A 4 57.87 27.84 -2.75
C VAL A 4 57.46 26.35 -2.76
N ARG A 5 58.35 25.44 -3.18
CA ARG A 5 58.07 23.98 -3.16
C ARG A 5 57.94 23.41 -1.76
N LEU A 6 58.68 23.94 -0.78
CA LEU A 6 58.64 23.44 0.61
C LEU A 6 57.33 23.85 1.32
N ILE A 7 56.80 25.03 0.99
CA ILE A 7 55.53 25.53 1.53
C ILE A 7 54.36 24.71 0.96
N LEU A 8 54.32 24.47 -0.36
CA LEU A 8 53.26 23.67 -0.99
C LEU A 8 53.18 22.23 -0.47
N VAL A 9 54.34 21.58 -0.24
CA VAL A 9 54.36 20.21 0.32
C VAL A 9 53.89 20.19 1.77
N ARG A 10 54.27 21.17 2.60
CA ARG A 10 53.80 21.24 4.00
C ARG A 10 52.30 21.55 4.09
N SER A 11 51.78 22.42 3.23
CA SER A 11 50.34 22.71 3.14
C SER A 11 49.53 21.48 2.72
N SER A 12 50.05 20.65 1.80
CA SER A 12 49.40 19.41 1.37
C SER A 12 49.35 18.33 2.46
N VAL A 13 50.42 18.20 3.25
CA VAL A 13 50.45 17.25 4.38
C VAL A 13 49.47 17.66 5.48
N ILE A 14 49.36 18.95 5.79
CA ILE A 14 48.40 19.46 6.78
C ILE A 14 46.97 19.27 6.29
N LEU A 15 46.68 19.53 5.01
CA LEU A 15 45.34 19.34 4.45
C LEU A 15 44.91 17.87 4.48
N ASN A 16 45.83 16.95 4.15
CA ASN A 16 45.57 15.51 4.22
C ASN A 16 45.37 15.03 5.67
N ALA A 17 46.12 15.56 6.63
CA ALA A 17 45.93 15.24 8.05
C ALA A 17 44.56 15.69 8.56
N ILE A 18 44.12 16.90 8.18
CA ILE A 18 42.78 17.41 8.54
C ILE A 18 41.68 16.55 7.90
N LEU A 19 41.85 16.12 6.64
CA LEU A 19 40.89 15.26 5.96
C LEU A 19 40.77 13.89 6.64
N ILE A 20 41.91 13.30 7.04
CA ILE A 20 41.95 12.02 7.75
C ILE A 20 41.28 12.14 9.13
N CYS A 21 41.56 13.22 9.89
CA CYS A 21 40.89 13.47 11.16
C CYS A 21 39.38 13.68 10.98
N TYR A 22 38.95 14.41 9.96
CA TYR A 22 37.54 14.60 9.65
C TYR A 22 36.82 13.29 9.30
N LEU A 23 37.46 12.42 8.51
CA LEU A 23 36.95 11.10 8.18
C LEU A 23 36.89 10.18 9.42
N PHE A 24 37.89 10.23 10.30
CA PHE A 24 37.91 9.47 11.56
C PHE A 24 36.82 9.92 12.52
N ILE A 25 36.62 11.23 12.66
CA ILE A 25 35.55 11.81 13.50
C ILE A 25 34.19 11.45 12.90
N SER A 26 34.02 11.58 11.59
CA SER A 26 32.77 11.19 10.90
C SER A 26 32.45 9.70 11.05
N TRP A 27 33.47 8.84 11.13
CA TRP A 27 33.30 7.40 11.38
C TRP A 27 32.91 7.09 12.83
N GLN A 28 33.40 7.86 13.80
CA GLN A 28 33.04 7.71 15.22
C GLN A 28 31.64 8.23 15.56
N PHE A 29 31.12 9.20 14.78
CA PHE A 29 29.78 9.77 14.98
C PHE A 29 28.71 9.24 13.99
N ALA A 30 29.08 8.31 13.10
CA ALA A 30 28.11 7.54 12.35
C ALA A 30 27.41 6.57 13.33
N THR A 31 26.18 6.91 13.69
CA THR A 31 25.32 6.10 14.56
C THR A 31 25.30 4.64 14.13
N PRO A 32 25.54 3.66 15.01
CA PRO A 32 25.39 2.27 14.65
C PRO A 32 23.90 1.98 14.42
N VAL A 33 23.56 1.58 13.20
CA VAL A 33 22.34 0.79 12.98
C VAL A 33 22.53 -0.50 13.76
N HIS A 34 21.76 -0.70 14.83
CA HIS A 34 21.73 -1.98 15.53
C HIS A 34 21.12 -3.03 14.61
N ARG A 35 21.96 -3.72 13.82
CA ARG A 35 21.66 -5.05 13.32
C ARG A 35 22.00 -6.04 14.44
N ILE A 36 20.99 -6.72 14.96
CA ILE A 36 21.21 -7.92 15.75
C ILE A 36 21.31 -9.08 14.75
N ASN A 37 22.53 -9.50 14.44
CA ASN A 37 22.77 -10.77 13.76
C ASN A 37 22.73 -11.87 14.82
N VAL A 38 21.81 -12.82 14.70
CA VAL A 38 21.85 -14.06 15.48
C VAL A 38 22.87 -14.96 14.77
N VAL A 39 24.01 -15.19 15.40
CA VAL A 39 25.01 -16.17 14.97
C VAL A 39 24.63 -17.50 15.61
N GLU A 40 24.27 -18.48 14.78
CA GLU A 40 24.24 -19.88 15.20
C GLU A 40 25.69 -20.35 15.38
N ASN A 41 26.02 -20.78 16.60
CA ASN A 41 27.21 -21.59 16.84
C ASN A 41 26.74 -22.96 17.33
N ASP A 42 27.13 -23.96 16.57
CA ASP A 42 27.08 -25.37 16.92
C ASP A 42 28.11 -25.72 18.02
N GLU A 43 27.77 -26.79 18.74
CA GLU A 43 28.55 -27.61 19.69
C GLU A 43 28.81 -27.12 21.13
N GLY A 44 28.28 -27.92 22.08
CA GLY A 44 29.13 -28.49 23.14
C GLY A 44 29.06 -27.93 24.56
N SER A 45 28.15 -28.48 25.36
CA SER A 45 28.30 -28.80 26.81
C SER A 45 28.44 -27.70 27.89
N SER A 46 27.46 -27.74 28.80
CA SER A 46 27.48 -27.44 30.24
C SER A 46 27.28 -25.99 30.75
N ASN A 47 26.16 -25.82 31.47
CA ASN A 47 25.86 -24.91 32.57
C ASN A 47 26.32 -23.43 32.50
N VAL A 48 25.44 -22.52 32.06
CA VAL A 48 25.38 -21.13 32.56
C VAL A 48 23.94 -20.57 32.54
N MET A 49 23.60 -19.83 33.60
CA MET A 49 22.39 -19.00 33.78
C MET A 49 21.79 -18.41 32.49
N ALA A 50 20.46 -18.56 32.37
CA ALA A 50 19.64 -17.94 31.33
C ALA A 50 19.83 -16.41 31.27
N LYS A 51 20.42 -15.91 30.17
CA LYS A 51 20.39 -14.49 29.82
C LYS A 51 19.01 -14.14 29.24
N ARG A 52 18.37 -13.12 29.82
CA ARG A 52 17.03 -12.63 29.49
C ARG A 52 17.00 -11.84 28.16
N HIS A 53 15.85 -11.89 27.50
CA HIS A 53 15.48 -11.27 26.22
C HIS A 53 15.48 -9.73 26.27
N PRO A 54 15.94 -9.00 25.21
CA PRO A 54 16.06 -7.54 25.21
C PRO A 54 14.74 -6.77 25.39
N LEU A 55 13.61 -7.32 24.90
CA LEU A 55 12.30 -6.68 25.03
C LEU A 55 11.77 -6.69 26.48
N GLY A 56 12.19 -7.66 27.30
CA GLY A 56 11.84 -7.71 28.72
C GLY A 56 12.53 -6.63 29.56
N GLN A 57 13.64 -6.07 29.06
CA GLN A 57 14.42 -5.04 29.76
C GLN A 57 13.87 -3.62 29.54
N LEU A 58 13.14 -3.40 28.44
CA LEU A 58 12.38 -2.17 28.18
C LEU A 58 11.11 -2.08 29.05
N MET A 59 10.38 -3.18 29.18
CA MET A 59 9.16 -3.26 30.01
C MET A 59 9.45 -3.07 31.52
N ALA A 60 10.66 -3.41 31.98
CA ALA A 60 11.07 -3.19 33.37
C ALA A 60 11.40 -1.71 33.68
N ASN A 61 11.87 -0.95 32.69
CA ASN A 61 12.27 0.45 32.87
C ASN A 61 11.07 1.43 32.86
N GLU A 62 9.95 1.09 32.21
CA GLU A 62 8.73 1.93 32.24
C GLU A 62 7.99 1.84 33.58
N ASN A 63 7.97 0.66 34.22
CA ASN A 63 7.40 0.51 35.57
C ASN A 63 8.18 1.35 36.61
N ALA A 64 9.52 1.40 36.50
CA ALA A 64 10.37 2.21 37.37
C ALA A 64 10.16 3.73 37.19
N LYS A 65 9.78 4.19 35.99
CA LYS A 65 9.41 5.60 35.77
C LYS A 65 8.06 5.96 36.38
N SER A 66 7.09 5.04 36.35
CA SER A 66 5.77 5.25 36.93
C SER A 66 5.78 5.32 38.47
N ASP A 67 6.76 4.66 39.10
CA ASP A 67 6.96 4.69 40.56
C ASP A 67 7.72 5.94 41.04
N LEU A 68 8.53 6.56 40.17
CA LEU A 68 9.21 7.84 40.44
C LEU A 68 8.29 9.05 40.25
N GLU A 69 7.31 9.02 39.32
CA GLU A 69 6.33 10.10 39.18
C GLU A 69 5.33 10.17 40.35
N LYS A 70 5.05 9.05 41.02
CA LYS A 70 4.20 9.02 42.23
C LYS A 70 4.89 9.51 43.52
N ALA A 71 6.21 9.69 43.49
CA ALA A 71 6.98 10.17 44.64
C ALA A 71 7.15 11.71 44.67
N SER A 72 6.75 12.44 43.63
CA SER A 72 6.92 13.92 43.56
C SER A 72 5.66 14.75 43.88
N GLU A 73 4.51 14.13 44.14
CA GLU A 73 3.25 14.83 44.49
C GLU A 73 2.99 15.00 46.01
N ARG A 74 4.01 14.86 46.85
CA ARG A 74 3.93 15.22 48.27
C ARG A 74 5.13 16.04 48.71
N GLU A 75 5.17 17.32 48.34
CA GLU A 75 5.74 18.41 49.12
C GLU A 75 5.55 19.76 48.39
N GLY A 76 5.15 20.81 49.12
CA GLY A 76 5.32 22.19 48.68
C GLY A 76 4.07 23.01 48.36
N LYS A 77 3.44 23.57 49.40
CA LYS A 77 2.54 24.75 49.34
C LYS A 77 3.36 26.04 49.25
N GLY A 78 2.80 27.07 48.59
CA GLY A 78 3.21 28.49 48.62
C GLY A 78 4.18 28.84 47.47
N GLU A 79 4.09 29.94 46.73
CA GLU A 79 3.56 31.28 47.01
C GLU A 79 3.35 32.03 45.68
N VAL A 80 2.41 32.98 45.66
CA VAL A 80 2.01 33.81 44.51
C VAL A 80 2.93 35.01 44.38
N ILE A 81 3.51 35.26 43.20
CA ILE A 81 4.06 36.58 42.83
C ILE A 81 3.66 36.92 41.39
N GLU A 82 2.96 38.05 41.27
CA GLU A 82 2.49 38.70 40.05
C GLU A 82 3.53 39.76 39.62
N VAL A 83 3.97 39.77 38.35
CA VAL A 83 4.69 40.93 37.76
C VAL A 83 4.23 41.17 36.33
N LYS A 84 4.02 42.47 36.03
CA LYS A 84 3.36 43.08 34.89
C LYS A 84 4.19 43.13 33.59
N LYS A 85 3.41 43.32 32.51
CA LYS A 85 3.70 43.81 31.13
C LYS A 85 4.94 44.70 30.95
N ASP A 86 5.53 44.62 29.74
CA ASP A 86 5.81 45.81 28.93
C ASP A 86 5.80 45.56 27.41
N GLU A 87 5.48 46.65 26.70
CA GLU A 87 5.09 46.80 25.30
C GLU A 87 6.25 47.25 24.37
N LYS A 88 6.06 46.97 23.06
CA LYS A 88 6.46 47.76 21.86
C LYS A 88 7.95 47.96 21.52
N VAL A 89 8.28 47.84 20.22
CA VAL A 89 8.45 48.96 19.27
C VAL A 89 8.72 48.43 17.84
N ALA A 90 8.18 49.16 16.86
CA ALA A 90 8.15 48.92 15.42
C ALA A 90 9.28 49.61 14.63
N SER A 91 9.47 49.24 13.35
CA SER A 91 9.75 50.12 12.18
C SER A 91 10.00 49.22 10.94
N VAL A 92 9.20 49.26 9.87
CA VAL A 92 9.06 50.24 8.75
C VAL A 92 10.20 50.13 7.72
N LEU A 93 9.86 49.62 6.51
CA LEU A 93 10.23 50.25 5.24
C LEU A 93 9.29 49.83 4.10
N GLU A 94 8.69 50.87 3.52
CA GLU A 94 7.91 51.03 2.27
C GLU A 94 8.69 50.57 1.02
N LYS A 95 8.21 50.45 -0.22
CA LYS A 95 6.96 50.54 -1.02
C LYS A 95 7.38 49.89 -2.37
N ASP A 96 6.54 49.17 -3.10
CA ASP A 96 5.97 49.73 -4.32
C ASP A 96 4.77 48.92 -4.85
N THR A 97 3.96 49.64 -5.61
CA THR A 97 2.53 49.49 -5.83
C THR A 97 2.23 49.05 -7.26
N GLU A 98 1.22 48.18 -7.45
CA GLU A 98 0.21 48.23 -8.53
C GLU A 98 -0.83 47.11 -8.27
N VAL A 99 -1.91 47.37 -7.51
CA VAL A 99 -3.25 47.88 -7.90
C VAL A 99 -3.94 47.07 -9.01
N LYS A 100 -4.92 46.23 -8.65
CA LYS A 100 -6.36 46.48 -8.91
C LYS A 100 -7.26 45.42 -8.24
N ASN A 101 -8.03 45.89 -7.24
CA ASN A 101 -9.48 45.73 -6.99
C ASN A 101 -10.13 44.34 -7.11
N HIS A 102 -11.06 43.87 -6.28
CA HIS A 102 -11.83 44.29 -5.09
C HIS A 102 -12.59 42.96 -4.74
N GLU A 103 -12.74 42.49 -3.50
CA GLU A 103 -13.76 42.88 -2.53
C GLU A 103 -13.50 42.15 -1.21
N LYS A 104 -13.55 42.89 -0.10
CA LYS A 104 -13.61 42.37 1.26
C LYS A 104 -15.04 41.94 1.58
N LEU A 105 -15.19 40.87 2.36
CA LEU A 105 -16.19 40.82 3.42
C LEU A 105 -15.61 40.06 4.61
N ASN A 106 -15.40 40.81 5.69
CA ASN A 106 -15.12 40.32 7.04
C ASN A 106 -16.35 39.61 7.61
N GLY A 107 -16.12 38.60 8.44
CA GLY A 107 -17.12 38.02 9.33
C GLY A 107 -16.41 37.31 10.48
N GLU A 108 -16.45 37.94 11.65
CA GLU A 108 -15.98 37.40 12.93
C GLU A 108 -16.71 36.12 13.31
N ILE A 109 -16.01 35.27 14.05
CA ILE A 109 -16.48 33.97 14.53
C ILE A 109 -17.15 34.16 15.91
N PRO A 110 -18.41 33.74 16.11
CA PRO A 110 -18.89 33.42 17.44
C PRO A 110 -18.64 31.93 17.74
N ASN A 111 -18.05 31.68 18.91
CA ASN A 111 -18.12 30.40 19.60
C ASN A 111 -19.57 30.07 19.92
N GLU A 112 -20.04 28.87 19.59
CA GLU A 112 -21.12 28.22 20.32
C GLU A 112 -21.10 26.69 20.14
N ASN A 113 -21.17 26.00 21.29
CA ASN A 113 -21.39 24.57 21.46
C ASN A 113 -22.78 24.19 20.93
N TYR A 114 -23.00 23.01 20.31
CA TYR A 114 -24.22 22.18 20.48
C TYR A 114 -23.95 20.76 19.90
N ILE A 115 -23.90 19.73 20.76
CA ILE A 115 -24.93 18.72 21.07
C ILE A 115 -25.41 17.90 19.87
N ILE A 116 -25.19 16.58 20.01
CA ILE A 116 -25.54 15.49 19.09
C ILE A 116 -27.01 15.11 19.28
N SER A 117 -27.76 14.98 18.18
CA SER A 117 -29.03 14.25 18.16
C SER A 117 -29.05 13.20 17.04
N LYS A 118 -29.34 11.96 17.43
CA LYS A 118 -29.56 10.77 16.58
C LYS A 118 -30.83 10.92 15.71
N PRO A 119 -30.96 10.15 14.62
CA PRO A 119 -32.15 10.16 13.77
C PRO A 119 -33.27 9.27 14.33
N GLU A 120 -34.51 9.75 14.24
CA GLU A 120 -35.73 8.98 14.46
C GLU A 120 -36.24 8.36 13.13
N GLU A 121 -36.73 7.13 13.27
CA GLU A 121 -37.46 6.36 12.26
C GLU A 121 -38.85 6.94 12.01
N THR A 122 -39.34 6.87 10.76
CA THR A 122 -40.79 6.80 10.51
C THR A 122 -41.11 5.81 9.39
N LYS A 123 -42.01 4.89 9.72
CA LYS A 123 -42.66 3.88 8.86
C LYS A 123 -43.86 4.46 8.10
N LYS A 124 -44.33 3.66 7.12
CA LYS A 124 -45.66 3.62 6.43
C LYS A 124 -45.77 4.51 5.18
N SER A 125 -46.48 4.16 4.11
CA SER A 125 -47.25 2.96 3.70
C SER A 125 -47.64 3.13 2.22
N ALA A 126 -48.07 2.04 1.60
CA ALA A 126 -48.61 1.95 0.25
C ALA A 126 -49.83 2.85 -0.02
N GLY A 127 -50.06 3.15 -1.31
CA GLY A 127 -51.27 3.73 -1.85
C GLY A 127 -51.19 3.88 -3.37
N ASP A 128 -51.85 2.97 -4.09
CA ASP A 128 -52.18 3.09 -5.51
C ASP A 128 -53.19 4.21 -5.73
N GLU A 129 -53.03 5.01 -6.80
CA GLU A 129 -54.18 5.59 -7.50
C GLU A 129 -53.85 5.92 -8.97
N LYS A 130 -54.80 5.54 -9.83
CA LYS A 130 -54.86 5.73 -11.29
C LYS A 130 -54.97 7.22 -11.66
N GLN A 131 -54.55 7.60 -12.87
CA GLN A 131 -55.40 7.72 -14.07
C GLN A 131 -54.92 8.80 -15.07
N LYS A 132 -55.24 8.52 -16.35
CA LYS A 132 -55.51 9.43 -17.49
C LYS A 132 -54.40 9.72 -18.52
N SER A 133 -54.59 9.00 -19.62
CA SER A 133 -54.33 9.28 -21.03
C SER A 133 -54.61 10.71 -21.50
N ILE A 134 -53.78 11.22 -22.42
CA ILE A 134 -54.21 11.99 -23.61
C ILE A 134 -53.37 11.53 -24.82
N VAL A 135 -54.08 11.26 -25.92
CA VAL A 135 -53.59 10.89 -27.25
C VAL A 135 -53.50 12.17 -28.08
N GLU A 136 -52.42 12.37 -28.84
CA GLU A 136 -52.55 12.95 -30.18
C GLU A 136 -51.39 12.58 -31.11
N VAL A 137 -51.75 12.48 -32.38
CA VAL A 137 -51.15 11.69 -33.46
C VAL A 137 -50.22 12.56 -34.31
N SER A 138 -49.11 11.98 -34.79
CA SER A 138 -48.61 12.29 -36.13
C SER A 138 -47.96 11.05 -36.73
N LYS A 139 -48.57 10.56 -37.83
CA LYS A 139 -48.05 9.52 -38.70
C LYS A 139 -47.11 10.16 -39.73
N THR A 140 -45.98 9.51 -39.99
CA THR A 140 -45.34 9.59 -41.30
C THR A 140 -44.73 8.23 -41.60
N GLU A 141 -45.17 7.63 -42.70
CA GLU A 141 -44.72 6.34 -43.23
C GLU A 141 -43.28 6.44 -43.75
N VAL A 142 -42.44 5.46 -43.40
CA VAL A 142 -41.26 5.12 -44.21
C VAL A 142 -41.16 3.61 -44.38
N LYS A 143 -41.04 3.27 -45.66
CA LYS A 143 -40.96 1.99 -46.37
C LYS A 143 -40.08 0.92 -45.72
N GLU A 144 -40.58 -0.30 -45.83
CA GLU A 144 -39.95 -1.58 -45.52
C GLU A 144 -38.75 -1.86 -46.45
N ALA A 145 -37.64 -2.28 -45.87
CA ALA A 145 -36.42 -2.74 -46.54
C ALA A 145 -35.98 -4.09 -45.95
N PRO A 146 -35.30 -4.96 -46.74
CA PRO A 146 -35.35 -6.40 -46.57
C PRO A 146 -34.49 -6.95 -45.44
N LYS A 147 -34.95 -8.08 -44.90
CA LYS A 147 -34.30 -8.95 -43.90
C LYS A 147 -32.85 -9.28 -44.30
N PRO A 148 -31.83 -9.02 -43.46
CA PRO A 148 -30.53 -9.65 -43.58
C PRO A 148 -30.57 -11.06 -43.00
N GLU A 149 -29.92 -11.97 -43.71
CA GLU A 149 -29.77 -13.39 -43.40
C GLU A 149 -29.12 -13.64 -42.03
N SER A 150 -29.52 -14.74 -41.40
CA SER A 150 -28.94 -15.28 -40.16
C SER A 150 -27.43 -15.49 -40.32
N PRO A 151 -26.60 -15.07 -39.35
CA PRO A 151 -25.18 -15.44 -39.34
C PRO A 151 -25.04 -16.97 -39.19
N PRO A 152 -24.01 -17.58 -39.80
CA PRO A 152 -23.71 -18.99 -39.59
C PRO A 152 -23.37 -19.24 -38.12
N ALA A 153 -23.73 -20.44 -37.65
CA ALA A 153 -23.51 -20.90 -36.28
C ALA A 153 -22.06 -20.63 -35.85
N ALA A 154 -21.91 -19.98 -34.70
CA ALA A 154 -20.61 -19.82 -34.06
C ALA A 154 -20.06 -21.22 -33.75
N GLU A 155 -18.86 -21.49 -34.26
CA GLU A 155 -18.07 -22.63 -33.83
C GLU A 155 -17.87 -22.54 -32.31
N GLU A 156 -18.22 -23.63 -31.64
CA GLU A 156 -18.05 -23.85 -30.22
C GLU A 156 -16.55 -23.84 -29.92
N TYR A 157 -16.08 -22.74 -29.33
CA TYR A 157 -14.73 -22.64 -28.81
C TYR A 157 -14.68 -23.47 -27.52
N GLU A 158 -14.11 -24.68 -27.58
CA GLU A 158 -13.76 -25.40 -26.36
C GLU A 158 -12.63 -24.65 -25.65
N GLU A 159 -12.90 -24.19 -24.42
CA GLU A 159 -11.89 -23.63 -23.52
C GLU A 159 -10.79 -24.68 -23.25
N PRO A 160 -9.50 -24.29 -23.29
CA PRO A 160 -8.43 -25.19 -22.86
C PRO A 160 -8.60 -25.54 -21.37
N PRO A 161 -8.29 -26.77 -20.94
CA PRO A 161 -8.46 -27.19 -19.56
C PRO A 161 -7.69 -26.30 -18.58
N ARG A 162 -8.31 -26.05 -17.42
CA ARG A 162 -7.66 -25.42 -16.27
C ARG A 162 -6.43 -26.24 -15.85
N ASP A 163 -5.24 -25.74 -16.12
CA ASP A 163 -4.03 -26.21 -15.45
C ASP A 163 -4.06 -25.71 -14.00
N VAL A 164 -4.73 -26.46 -13.13
CA VAL A 164 -4.53 -26.37 -11.70
C VAL A 164 -3.08 -26.78 -11.47
N GLN A 165 -2.24 -25.85 -10.99
CA GLN A 165 -0.95 -26.21 -10.39
C GLN A 165 -1.22 -26.97 -9.10
N GLU A 166 -1.57 -28.25 -9.22
CA GLU A 166 -1.66 -29.18 -8.11
C GLU A 166 -0.23 -29.62 -7.78
N ARG A 167 0.50 -28.80 -7.02
CA ARG A 167 1.71 -29.27 -6.34
C ARG A 167 1.32 -29.97 -5.04
N ALA A 168 1.81 -31.20 -4.93
CA ALA A 168 1.53 -32.17 -3.89
C ALA A 168 1.75 -31.64 -2.45
N GLY A 169 0.84 -32.04 -1.56
CA GLY A 169 1.11 -32.24 -0.12
C GLY A 169 1.23 -30.99 0.74
N VAL A 170 0.10 -30.54 1.30
CA VAL A 170 0.11 -29.68 2.50
C VAL A 170 0.64 -30.51 3.67
N SER A 171 1.86 -30.24 4.12
CA SER A 171 2.41 -30.73 5.39
C SER A 171 2.39 -29.58 6.42
N GLU A 172 1.82 -29.82 7.60
CA GLU A 172 1.66 -28.84 8.69
C GLU A 172 2.91 -28.65 9.57
N ASN A 173 4.08 -29.07 9.11
CA ASN A 173 5.36 -28.77 9.76
C ASN A 173 6.26 -28.00 8.79
N PRO A 174 7.15 -27.11 9.28
CA PRO A 174 8.29 -26.64 8.49
C PRO A 174 9.25 -27.83 8.30
N ALA A 175 8.84 -28.78 7.47
CA ALA A 175 9.73 -29.78 6.90
C ALA A 175 10.75 -29.05 6.00
N PRO A 176 11.98 -29.58 5.85
CA PRO A 176 13.00 -28.91 5.06
C PRO A 176 12.44 -28.64 3.67
N VAL A 177 12.61 -27.38 3.26
CA VAL A 177 12.27 -26.84 1.93
C VAL A 177 12.47 -27.93 0.89
N ALA A 178 11.38 -28.52 0.38
CA ALA A 178 11.47 -29.29 -0.85
C ALA A 178 11.98 -28.30 -1.89
N SER A 179 13.25 -28.45 -2.27
CA SER A 179 13.97 -27.51 -3.13
C SER A 179 13.18 -27.31 -4.41
N LEU A 180 12.61 -26.11 -4.57
CA LEU A 180 12.13 -25.66 -5.87
C LEU A 180 13.25 -25.88 -6.89
N PRO A 181 12.96 -26.25 -8.16
CA PRO A 181 13.98 -26.38 -9.18
C PRO A 181 14.92 -25.17 -9.14
N GLU A 182 16.21 -25.45 -9.03
CA GLU A 182 17.21 -24.43 -8.65
C GLU A 182 17.28 -23.30 -9.69
N GLU A 183 16.94 -23.59 -10.96
CA GLU A 183 16.96 -22.63 -12.08
C GLU A 183 15.76 -22.77 -13.03
N ALA A 184 15.29 -21.65 -13.57
CA ALA A 184 14.26 -21.60 -14.61
C ALA A 184 14.85 -22.02 -15.97
N PRO A 185 14.06 -22.63 -16.86
CA PRO A 185 14.49 -22.89 -18.23
C PRO A 185 14.78 -21.57 -18.98
N ASP A 186 15.77 -21.62 -19.87
CA ASP A 186 16.20 -20.47 -20.65
C ASP A 186 15.04 -19.86 -21.46
N PRO A 187 14.73 -18.55 -21.32
CA PRO A 187 13.83 -17.86 -22.23
C PRO A 187 14.32 -17.92 -23.69
N PRO A 188 13.39 -17.93 -24.67
CA PRO A 188 13.72 -17.82 -26.08
C PRO A 188 14.63 -16.63 -26.37
N LEU A 189 15.55 -16.78 -27.34
CA LEU A 189 16.57 -15.79 -27.67
C LEU A 189 16.00 -14.43 -28.09
N ASP A 190 14.85 -14.44 -28.73
CA ASP A 190 14.13 -13.27 -29.24
C ASP A 190 13.03 -12.78 -28.30
N SER A 191 12.83 -13.44 -27.15
CA SER A 191 11.75 -13.12 -26.22
C SER A 191 11.86 -11.74 -25.59
N LEU A 192 10.69 -11.19 -25.26
CA LEU A 192 10.54 -9.95 -24.50
C LEU A 192 11.28 -10.02 -23.16
N GLU A 193 11.23 -11.17 -22.49
CA GLU A 193 11.96 -11.43 -21.25
C GLU A 193 13.45 -11.19 -21.41
N ARG A 194 14.08 -11.86 -22.38
CA ARG A 194 15.52 -11.77 -22.58
C ARG A 194 15.97 -10.37 -22.99
N LYS A 195 15.16 -9.70 -23.80
CA LYS A 195 15.48 -8.35 -24.29
C LYS A 195 15.30 -7.27 -23.23
N MET A 196 14.20 -7.30 -22.48
CA MET A 196 13.80 -6.19 -21.62
C MET A 196 14.10 -6.42 -20.14
N TYR A 197 14.26 -7.67 -19.71
CA TYR A 197 14.49 -8.05 -18.33
C TYR A 197 15.69 -8.98 -18.19
N PRO A 198 16.88 -8.61 -18.71
CA PRO A 198 18.07 -9.47 -18.66
C PRO A 198 18.48 -9.82 -17.23
N ASN A 199 18.22 -8.92 -16.28
CA ASN A 199 18.49 -9.08 -14.84
C ASN A 199 17.42 -9.89 -14.09
N LEU A 200 16.34 -10.36 -14.75
CA LEU A 200 15.39 -11.30 -14.14
C LEU A 200 16.09 -12.60 -13.73
N ARG A 201 17.08 -13.03 -14.53
CA ARG A 201 17.93 -14.22 -14.25
C ARG A 201 18.82 -14.04 -13.03
N ASP A 202 19.28 -12.83 -12.79
CA ASP A 202 20.08 -12.49 -11.61
C ASP A 202 19.18 -12.30 -10.38
N CYS A 203 17.87 -12.53 -10.49
CA CYS A 203 17.01 -12.44 -9.33
C CYS A 203 17.14 -13.65 -8.43
N HIS A 204 17.79 -13.45 -7.29
CA HIS A 204 17.91 -14.46 -6.26
C HIS A 204 16.66 -14.51 -5.38
N THR A 205 16.04 -15.68 -5.32
CA THR A 205 14.96 -15.99 -4.37
C THR A 205 15.46 -15.80 -2.95
N ARG A 206 14.82 -14.89 -2.21
CA ARG A 206 15.21 -14.55 -0.84
C ARG A 206 14.45 -15.42 0.16
N PRO A 207 15.10 -15.90 1.23
CA PRO A 207 14.37 -16.52 2.33
C PRO A 207 13.45 -15.50 3.01
N ILE A 208 12.27 -15.96 3.41
CA ILE A 208 11.34 -15.18 4.22
C ILE A 208 11.85 -15.16 5.66
N ILE A 209 12.60 -14.10 6.00
CA ILE A 209 13.18 -13.93 7.35
C ILE A 209 12.30 -13.01 8.17
N GLN A 210 11.84 -13.49 9.32
CA GLN A 210 11.13 -12.65 10.28
C GLN A 210 12.05 -11.61 10.91
N GLN A 211 11.61 -10.36 10.93
CA GLN A 211 12.40 -9.25 11.47
C GLN A 211 11.53 -8.27 12.25
N TYR A 212 12.12 -7.69 13.30
CA TYR A 212 11.52 -6.65 14.13
C TYR A 212 12.36 -5.39 13.92
N ILE A 213 11.83 -4.44 13.16
CA ILE A 213 12.59 -3.25 12.78
C ILE A 213 11.80 -1.98 13.01
N GLN A 214 12.53 -0.89 13.17
CA GLN A 214 11.94 0.43 13.24
C GLN A 214 12.08 1.14 11.88
N LYS A 215 10.99 1.68 11.35
CA LYS A 215 10.97 2.53 10.14
C LYS A 215 10.36 3.89 10.50
N GLY A 216 11.21 4.85 10.84
CA GLY A 216 10.79 6.15 11.38
C GLY A 216 10.10 5.97 12.74
N ASP A 217 8.90 6.54 12.89
CA ASP A 217 8.11 6.44 14.13
C ASP A 217 7.23 5.17 14.21
N TYR A 218 7.60 4.12 13.49
CA TYR A 218 6.83 2.88 13.40
C TYR A 218 7.69 1.66 13.70
N TRP A 219 7.19 0.78 14.56
CA TRP A 219 7.65 -0.59 14.69
C TRP A 219 6.99 -1.45 13.62
N VAL A 220 7.79 -2.27 12.94
CA VAL A 220 7.36 -3.18 11.88
C VAL A 220 7.81 -4.60 12.22
N LEU A 221 6.84 -5.50 12.26
CA LEU A 221 7.00 -6.95 12.35
C LEU A 221 6.98 -7.49 10.92
N GLU A 222 8.14 -7.53 10.28
CA GLU A 222 8.30 -8.07 8.93
C GLU A 222 8.21 -9.59 8.95
N ASN A 223 7.56 -10.15 7.92
CA ASN A 223 7.22 -11.57 7.79
C ASN A 223 6.61 -12.20 9.06
N TYR A 224 5.77 -11.46 9.81
CA TYR A 224 5.25 -11.89 11.11
C TYR A 224 4.38 -13.13 11.05
N ILE A 225 3.52 -13.27 10.02
CA ILE A 225 2.80 -14.51 9.73
C ILE A 225 3.06 -14.85 8.25
N PRO A 226 3.96 -15.80 7.95
CA PRO A 226 4.35 -16.11 6.59
C PRO A 226 3.27 -16.89 5.81
N ALA A 227 3.32 -16.76 4.48
CA ALA A 227 2.60 -17.65 3.56
C ALA A 227 3.11 -19.10 3.68
N ALA A 228 2.26 -20.08 3.41
CA ALA A 228 2.64 -21.48 3.42
C ALA A 228 3.39 -21.90 2.15
N LEU A 229 3.12 -21.26 1.00
CA LEU A 229 3.83 -21.49 -0.25
C LEU A 229 4.94 -20.46 -0.44
N ASN A 230 6.05 -20.93 -0.99
CA ASN A 230 7.17 -20.10 -1.42
C ASN A 230 7.20 -20.02 -2.94
N PHE A 231 7.69 -18.88 -3.44
CA PHE A 231 7.85 -18.62 -4.87
C PHE A 231 9.29 -18.23 -5.16
N ARG A 232 9.82 -18.70 -6.28
CA ARG A 232 11.06 -18.20 -6.87
C ARG A 232 10.88 -16.75 -7.30
N CYS A 233 11.97 -15.99 -7.27
CA CYS A 233 11.90 -14.57 -7.58
C CYS A 233 11.33 -14.27 -8.98
N ASP A 234 11.60 -15.15 -9.93
CA ASP A 234 11.33 -15.01 -11.37
C ASP A 234 10.10 -15.80 -11.86
N GLU A 235 9.38 -16.51 -10.98
CA GLU A 235 8.25 -17.37 -11.40
C GLU A 235 6.87 -16.76 -11.14
N SER A 236 6.79 -15.62 -10.46
CA SER A 236 5.51 -14.99 -10.11
C SER A 236 5.60 -13.47 -9.96
N ILE A 237 4.47 -12.85 -9.62
CA ILE A 237 4.34 -11.41 -9.33
C ILE A 237 3.78 -11.27 -7.91
N THR A 238 4.42 -10.46 -7.07
CA THR A 238 3.93 -10.21 -5.72
C THR A 238 2.92 -9.07 -5.74
N TYR A 239 1.68 -9.35 -5.33
CA TYR A 239 0.69 -8.33 -5.04
C TYR A 239 1.07 -7.66 -3.72
N THR A 240 1.40 -6.38 -3.76
CA THR A 240 1.81 -5.63 -2.56
C THR A 240 0.68 -4.71 -2.15
N THR A 241 0.16 -4.90 -0.94
CA THR A 241 -1.04 -4.19 -0.46
C THR A 241 -0.96 -3.83 1.01
N HIS A 242 -1.97 -3.13 1.51
CA HIS A 242 -2.05 -2.71 2.89
C HIS A 242 -3.48 -2.59 3.37
N ALA A 243 -3.68 -2.74 4.68
CA ALA A 243 -4.98 -2.63 5.30
C ALA A 243 -4.87 -2.25 6.80
N ASP A 244 -6.01 -2.05 7.45
CA ASP A 244 -6.19 -2.43 8.86
C ASP A 244 -7.04 -3.70 8.90
N TYR A 245 -7.26 -4.28 10.08
CA TYR A 245 -7.95 -5.57 10.17
C TYR A 245 -9.41 -5.56 9.65
N THR A 246 -10.01 -4.38 9.50
CA THR A 246 -11.42 -4.24 9.04
C THR A 246 -11.62 -4.48 7.55
N PHE A 247 -10.52 -4.59 6.78
CA PHE A 247 -10.53 -4.83 5.33
C PHE A 247 -9.95 -6.19 4.94
N LEU A 248 -9.56 -7.05 5.88
CA LEU A 248 -8.86 -8.31 5.55
C LEU A 248 -9.76 -9.37 4.89
N ASP A 249 -11.08 -9.21 4.96
CA ASP A 249 -12.04 -10.04 4.22
C ASP A 249 -11.88 -9.93 2.70
N ASN A 250 -11.38 -8.80 2.20
CA ASN A 250 -11.03 -8.63 0.78
C ASN A 250 -9.93 -9.61 0.30
N LEU A 251 -9.21 -10.29 1.21
CA LEU A 251 -8.20 -11.28 0.85
C LEU A 251 -8.80 -12.55 0.20
N ASP A 252 -10.05 -12.91 0.51
CA ASP A 252 -10.70 -14.07 -0.11
C ASP A 252 -10.86 -13.91 -1.64
N PRO A 253 -11.62 -12.91 -2.14
CA PRO A 253 -11.73 -12.67 -3.57
C PRO A 253 -10.39 -12.28 -4.21
N LEU A 254 -9.47 -11.65 -3.47
CA LEU A 254 -8.15 -11.32 -4.00
C LEU A 254 -7.31 -12.58 -4.26
N THR A 255 -7.20 -13.49 -3.28
CA THR A 255 -6.32 -14.66 -3.40
C THR A 255 -6.85 -15.71 -4.36
N SER A 256 -8.17 -15.84 -4.50
CA SER A 256 -8.80 -16.71 -5.50
C SER A 256 -8.50 -16.28 -6.94
N ARG A 257 -8.37 -14.97 -7.20
CA ARG A 257 -8.09 -14.39 -8.52
C ARG A 257 -6.61 -14.23 -8.82
N TRP A 258 -5.82 -13.82 -7.83
CA TRP A 258 -4.40 -13.55 -8.01
C TRP A 258 -3.55 -14.83 -8.10
N GLN A 259 -3.85 -15.84 -7.26
CA GLN A 259 -3.17 -17.15 -7.24
C GLN A 259 -1.63 -17.08 -7.23
N GLY A 260 -1.08 -16.06 -6.57
CA GLY A 260 0.36 -15.83 -6.43
C GLY A 260 0.67 -15.09 -5.13
N PRO A 261 1.95 -14.77 -4.84
CA PRO A 261 2.34 -14.21 -3.55
C PRO A 261 1.66 -12.86 -3.29
N VAL A 262 1.19 -12.68 -2.05
CA VAL A 262 0.63 -11.42 -1.55
C VAL A 262 1.44 -10.98 -0.33
N SER A 263 2.04 -9.79 -0.40
CA SER A 263 2.66 -9.13 0.74
C SER A 263 1.74 -8.03 1.23
N ILE A 264 1.27 -8.15 2.48
CA ILE A 264 0.33 -7.20 3.07
C ILE A 264 0.91 -6.56 4.34
N ALA A 265 0.89 -5.23 4.39
CA ALA A 265 1.17 -4.47 5.61
C ALA A 265 -0.12 -4.10 6.35
N VAL A 266 -0.30 -4.59 7.56
CA VAL A 266 -1.49 -4.38 8.40
C VAL A 266 -1.16 -3.41 9.54
N TYR A 267 -1.86 -2.27 9.55
CA TYR A 267 -1.68 -1.27 10.60
C TYR A 267 -2.52 -1.59 11.83
N SER A 268 -1.87 -1.85 12.96
CA SER A 268 -2.52 -2.43 14.13
C SER A 268 -2.06 -1.79 15.45
N PRO A 269 -2.37 -0.50 15.68
CA PRO A 269 -1.98 0.21 16.90
C PRO A 269 -2.77 -0.23 18.14
N GLY A 270 -2.12 -0.28 19.29
CA GLY A 270 -2.76 -0.52 20.59
C GLY A 270 -3.60 -1.80 20.61
N THR A 271 -4.89 -1.68 20.89
CA THR A 271 -5.80 -2.85 20.97
C THR A 271 -6.20 -3.41 19.61
N ASP A 272 -5.91 -2.72 18.49
CA ASP A 272 -6.16 -3.26 17.15
C ASP A 272 -5.25 -4.45 16.83
N PHE A 273 -4.13 -4.61 17.54
CA PHE A 273 -3.19 -5.72 17.34
C PHE A 273 -3.81 -7.09 17.60
N GLN A 274 -4.46 -7.28 18.76
CA GLN A 274 -5.08 -8.56 19.08
C GLN A 274 -6.21 -8.90 18.09
N ALA A 275 -7.05 -7.92 17.77
CA ALA A 275 -8.11 -8.07 16.77
C ALA A 275 -7.52 -8.47 15.40
N THR A 276 -6.41 -7.84 15.01
CA THR A 276 -5.69 -8.18 13.77
C THR A 276 -5.23 -9.64 13.77
N VAL A 277 -4.55 -10.08 14.82
CA VAL A 277 -4.03 -11.45 14.91
C VAL A 277 -5.18 -12.47 14.87
N ASP A 278 -6.23 -12.27 15.68
CA ASP A 278 -7.37 -13.18 15.71
C ASP A 278 -8.10 -13.22 14.34
N THR A 279 -8.25 -12.08 13.66
CA THR A 279 -8.79 -12.03 12.30
C THR A 279 -7.90 -12.78 11.31
N ILE A 280 -6.58 -12.57 11.32
CA ILE A 280 -5.66 -13.27 10.39
C ILE A 280 -5.74 -14.79 10.59
N LEU A 281 -5.70 -15.26 11.84
CA LEU A 281 -5.78 -16.70 12.14
C LEU A 281 -7.12 -17.29 11.70
N TYR A 282 -8.23 -16.58 11.92
CA TYR A 282 -9.55 -17.01 11.45
C TYR A 282 -9.60 -17.11 9.92
N LEU A 283 -9.20 -16.06 9.21
CA LEU A 283 -9.25 -16.01 7.75
C LEU A 283 -8.42 -17.13 7.11
N ARG A 284 -7.23 -17.41 7.65
CA ARG A 284 -6.33 -18.47 7.18
C ARG A 284 -6.87 -19.88 7.42
N SER A 285 -7.55 -20.11 8.54
CA SER A 285 -8.06 -21.43 8.91
C SER A 285 -9.45 -21.72 8.37
N CYS A 286 -10.30 -20.70 8.25
CA CYS A 286 -11.74 -20.88 8.13
C CYS A 286 -12.38 -20.23 6.90
N MET A 287 -11.73 -19.24 6.28
CA MET A 287 -12.35 -18.50 5.16
C MET A 287 -11.89 -19.00 3.80
N ALA A 288 -10.60 -18.85 3.48
CA ALA A 288 -10.09 -19.21 2.16
C ALA A 288 -8.67 -19.77 2.26
N GLU A 289 -8.46 -20.96 1.69
CA GLU A 289 -7.16 -21.63 1.67
C GLU A 289 -6.09 -20.79 0.98
N GLY A 290 -6.48 -20.00 -0.02
CA GLY A 290 -5.62 -19.03 -0.70
C GLY A 290 -4.93 -18.05 0.25
N ILE A 291 -5.56 -17.71 1.38
CA ILE A 291 -4.99 -16.81 2.38
C ILE A 291 -3.83 -17.49 3.12
N LYS A 292 -3.98 -18.76 3.49
CA LYS A 292 -2.88 -19.56 4.10
C LYS A 292 -1.76 -19.79 3.09
N LYS A 293 -2.12 -20.14 1.84
CA LYS A 293 -1.19 -20.46 0.76
C LYS A 293 -0.33 -19.28 0.34
N TYR A 294 -0.92 -18.11 0.13
CA TYR A 294 -0.28 -17.04 -0.64
C TYR A 294 0.05 -15.77 0.14
N VAL A 295 -0.56 -15.53 1.31
CA VAL A 295 -0.47 -14.24 2.00
C VAL A 295 0.57 -14.26 3.11
N THR A 296 1.53 -13.35 3.03
CA THR A 296 2.47 -13.02 4.09
C THR A 296 2.07 -11.70 4.75
N PHE A 297 1.86 -11.73 6.06
CA PHE A 297 1.42 -10.57 6.84
C PHE A 297 2.58 -9.90 7.55
N HIS A 298 2.70 -8.58 7.35
CA HIS A 298 3.57 -7.69 8.09
C HIS A 298 2.70 -6.82 8.99
N ILE A 299 2.92 -6.82 10.30
CA ILE A 299 2.12 -6.01 11.22
C ILE A 299 2.96 -4.82 11.69
N PHE A 300 2.37 -3.63 11.73
CA PHE A 300 3.09 -2.45 12.17
C PHE A 300 2.22 -1.49 12.97
N PHE A 301 2.85 -0.70 13.84
CA PHE A 301 2.18 0.26 14.71
C PHE A 301 3.12 1.40 15.09
N HIS A 302 2.54 2.55 15.45
CA HIS A 302 3.31 3.74 15.84
C HIS A 302 3.99 3.53 17.21
N ILE A 303 5.18 4.10 17.42
CA ILE A 303 5.97 3.96 18.66
C ILE A 303 5.25 4.41 19.93
N ASN A 304 4.28 5.33 19.81
CA ASN A 304 3.46 5.80 20.94
C ASN A 304 2.19 4.97 21.18
N HIS A 305 1.97 3.93 20.37
CA HIS A 305 0.77 3.09 20.39
C HIS A 305 1.13 1.61 20.31
N VAL A 306 2.15 1.22 21.09
CA VAL A 306 2.64 -0.16 21.18
C VAL A 306 1.56 -1.06 21.79
N PRO A 307 1.30 -2.25 21.20
CA PRO A 307 0.44 -3.27 21.80
C PRO A 307 0.95 -3.69 23.18
N LYS A 308 0.04 -4.07 24.08
CA LYS A 308 0.41 -4.56 25.42
C LYS A 308 1.25 -5.83 25.36
N GLU A 309 0.96 -6.70 24.39
CA GLU A 309 1.61 -7.97 24.18
C GLU A 309 1.76 -8.23 22.69
N ILE A 310 2.90 -8.82 22.32
CA ILE A 310 3.21 -9.26 20.96
C ILE A 310 3.62 -10.74 21.10
N PRO A 311 2.70 -11.68 20.80
CA PRO A 311 3.01 -13.11 20.85
C PRO A 311 4.15 -13.49 19.90
N LYS A 312 4.78 -14.64 20.13
CA LYS A 312 5.73 -15.18 19.17
C LYS A 312 4.99 -15.82 18.00
N THR A 313 5.60 -15.76 16.82
CA THR A 313 5.00 -16.31 15.60
C THR A 313 4.80 -17.82 15.70
N GLU A 314 5.73 -18.53 16.32
CA GLU A 314 5.65 -19.98 16.49
C GLU A 314 4.42 -20.38 17.33
N ASP A 315 4.14 -19.63 18.41
CA ASP A 315 2.98 -19.85 19.27
C ASP A 315 1.67 -19.58 18.51
N LEU A 316 1.65 -18.56 17.65
CA LEU A 316 0.48 -18.24 16.82
C LEU A 316 0.22 -19.30 15.76
N LEU A 317 1.26 -19.83 15.11
CA LEU A 317 1.14 -20.83 14.05
C LEU A 317 0.70 -22.20 14.60
N GLN A 318 0.98 -22.51 15.87
CA GLN A 318 0.52 -23.73 16.54
C GLN A 318 -0.93 -23.64 17.05
N ARG A 319 -1.50 -22.42 17.11
CA ARG A 319 -2.84 -22.21 17.64
C ARG A 319 -3.87 -22.80 16.68
N LYS A 320 -4.67 -23.75 17.19
CA LYS A 320 -5.82 -24.28 16.45
C LYS A 320 -6.99 -23.30 16.50
N THR A 321 -7.48 -22.90 15.33
CA THR A 321 -8.68 -22.09 15.18
C THR A 321 -9.91 -23.00 15.05
N ASP A 322 -10.94 -22.73 15.82
CA ASP A 322 -12.23 -23.42 15.72
C ASP A 322 -13.17 -22.67 14.76
N CYS A 323 -13.33 -23.21 13.56
CA CYS A 323 -14.16 -22.62 12.50
C CYS A 323 -15.66 -22.78 12.73
N SER A 324 -16.07 -23.48 13.78
CA SER A 324 -17.49 -23.60 14.17
C SER A 324 -17.95 -22.39 14.99
N LYS A 325 -17.02 -21.57 15.50
CA LYS A 325 -17.32 -20.36 16.27
C LYS A 325 -17.58 -19.18 15.35
N ASP A 326 -18.34 -18.22 15.87
CA ASP A 326 -18.55 -16.96 15.17
C ASP A 326 -17.21 -16.30 14.80
N PRO A 327 -17.09 -15.75 13.58
CA PRO A 327 -15.90 -15.02 13.17
C PRO A 327 -15.59 -13.86 14.13
N PRO A 328 -14.29 -13.53 14.32
CA PRO A 328 -13.90 -12.26 14.92
C PRO A 328 -14.66 -11.08 14.30
N ARG A 329 -15.00 -10.07 15.10
CA ARG A 329 -15.76 -8.93 14.59
C ARG A 329 -14.81 -7.94 13.90
N TRP A 330 -14.83 -7.89 12.57
CA TRP A 330 -14.09 -6.90 11.76
C TRP A 330 -14.98 -5.88 11.04
N THR A 331 -16.29 -6.13 10.94
CA THR A 331 -17.27 -5.18 10.39
C THR A 331 -18.04 -4.43 11.48
N ASN A 332 -18.46 -3.20 11.17
CA ASN A 332 -19.23 -2.36 12.10
C ASN A 332 -18.57 -2.24 13.48
N VAL A 333 -17.26 -2.02 13.50
CA VAL A 333 -16.43 -1.86 14.71
C VAL A 333 -15.85 -0.45 14.79
N THR A 334 -15.59 0.01 16.02
CA THR A 334 -14.82 1.25 16.25
C THR A 334 -13.41 0.85 16.67
N THR A 335 -12.47 0.93 15.73
CA THR A 335 -11.07 0.54 15.96
C THR A 335 -10.37 1.48 16.94
N TYR A 336 -9.29 1.02 17.58
CA TYR A 336 -8.42 1.84 18.41
C TYR A 336 -7.91 3.06 17.63
N ARG A 337 -7.49 2.87 16.38
CA ARG A 337 -7.10 3.96 15.47
C ARG A 337 -8.18 5.04 15.38
N MET A 338 -9.44 4.64 15.19
CA MET A 338 -10.59 5.56 15.11
C MET A 338 -10.85 6.27 16.45
N GLN A 339 -10.85 5.52 17.56
CA GLN A 339 -11.06 6.06 18.91
C GLN A 339 -10.02 7.14 19.26
N LYS A 340 -8.75 6.89 18.89
CA LYS A 340 -7.63 7.81 19.10
C LYS A 340 -7.47 8.86 18.00
N LYS A 341 -8.37 8.89 17.01
CA LYS A 341 -8.36 9.83 15.86
C LYS A 341 -7.01 9.85 15.13
N MET A 342 -6.39 8.69 14.98
CA MET A 342 -5.07 8.54 14.38
C MET A 342 -5.16 8.55 12.85
N LEU A 343 -4.18 9.19 12.21
CA LEU A 343 -4.02 9.12 10.76
C LEU A 343 -3.57 7.72 10.33
N TYR A 344 -4.05 7.28 9.17
CA TYR A 344 -3.61 6.02 8.57
C TYR A 344 -2.29 6.24 7.81
N PRO A 345 -1.20 5.54 8.17
CA PRO A 345 0.14 5.76 7.62
C PRO A 345 0.34 5.05 6.27
N VAL A 346 -0.42 5.43 5.25
CA VAL A 346 -0.50 4.75 3.95
C VAL A 346 0.88 4.54 3.28
N ASN A 347 1.76 5.54 3.33
CA ASN A 347 3.08 5.44 2.69
C ASN A 347 4.02 4.46 3.41
N VAL A 348 3.92 4.36 4.74
CA VAL A 348 4.68 3.37 5.52
C VAL A 348 4.18 1.98 5.14
N ALA A 349 2.86 1.79 5.10
CA ALA A 349 2.25 0.51 4.75
C ALA A 349 2.67 0.03 3.35
N ARG A 350 2.58 0.91 2.34
CA ARG A 350 3.02 0.62 0.96
C ARG A 350 4.51 0.26 0.89
N ASN A 351 5.36 0.96 1.63
CA ASN A 351 6.80 0.68 1.65
C ASN A 351 7.14 -0.62 2.39
N VAL A 352 6.42 -0.96 3.47
CA VAL A 352 6.60 -2.22 4.19
C VAL A 352 6.23 -3.40 3.29
N ALA A 353 5.05 -3.37 2.67
CA ALA A 353 4.62 -4.43 1.75
C ALA A 353 5.58 -4.57 0.55
N ARG A 354 5.89 -3.47 -0.14
CA ARG A 354 6.82 -3.51 -1.27
C ARG A 354 8.23 -3.96 -0.89
N GLY A 355 8.72 -3.53 0.28
CA GLY A 355 10.06 -3.86 0.76
C GLY A 355 10.25 -5.34 1.10
N ASN A 356 9.16 -6.05 1.37
CA ASN A 356 9.15 -7.48 1.70
C ASN A 356 8.61 -8.35 0.56
N SER A 357 8.54 -7.80 -0.66
CA SER A 357 8.23 -8.61 -1.84
C SER A 357 9.32 -9.64 -2.10
N ILE A 358 8.90 -10.85 -2.48
CA ILE A 358 9.78 -11.99 -2.74
C ILE A 358 10.07 -12.18 -4.24
N THR A 359 9.37 -11.46 -5.11
CA THR A 359 9.49 -11.59 -6.57
C THR A 359 10.10 -10.35 -7.23
N TYR A 360 10.59 -10.53 -8.46
CA TYR A 360 11.18 -9.48 -9.27
C TYR A 360 10.11 -8.46 -9.67
N PHE A 361 8.97 -8.98 -10.17
CA PHE A 361 7.83 -8.16 -10.52
C PHE A 361 6.98 -7.88 -9.28
N ASN A 362 6.63 -6.60 -9.12
CA ASN A 362 5.80 -6.11 -8.03
C ASN A 362 4.52 -5.51 -8.61
N PHE A 363 3.39 -5.81 -7.99
CA PHE A 363 2.11 -5.21 -8.32
C PHE A 363 1.54 -4.47 -7.10
N PRO A 364 1.90 -3.18 -6.92
CA PRO A 364 1.35 -2.37 -5.84
C PRO A 364 -0.10 -1.98 -6.13
N SER A 365 -1.02 -2.40 -5.27
CA SER A 365 -2.45 -2.13 -5.43
C SER A 365 -3.20 -2.15 -4.09
N ASP A 366 -4.29 -1.40 -4.02
CA ASP A 366 -5.13 -1.32 -2.83
C ASP A 366 -5.94 -2.63 -2.67
N ILE A 367 -6.17 -3.07 -1.42
CA ILE A 367 -6.74 -4.42 -1.13
C ILE A 367 -8.15 -4.63 -1.71
N GLU A 368 -8.90 -3.55 -1.94
CA GLU A 368 -10.26 -3.56 -2.51
C GLU A 368 -10.27 -3.63 -4.06
N LEU A 369 -9.10 -3.72 -4.71
CA LEU A 369 -8.95 -3.78 -6.16
C LEU A 369 -8.67 -5.22 -6.61
N TYR A 370 -9.70 -5.87 -7.15
CA TYR A 370 -9.63 -7.27 -7.56
C TYR A 370 -9.19 -7.40 -9.01
N PRO A 371 -8.16 -8.22 -9.30
CA PRO A 371 -7.69 -8.44 -10.66
C PRO A 371 -8.64 -9.34 -11.45
N SER A 372 -8.56 -9.25 -12.78
CA SER A 372 -9.02 -10.34 -13.65
C SER A 372 -8.25 -11.63 -13.35
N VAL A 373 -8.84 -12.76 -13.71
CA VAL A 373 -8.22 -14.07 -13.47
C VAL A 373 -7.03 -14.31 -14.42
N ASN A 374 -6.16 -15.26 -14.07
CA ASN A 374 -5.03 -15.74 -14.89
C ASN A 374 -3.94 -14.70 -15.26
N VAL A 375 -3.99 -13.50 -14.67
CA VAL A 375 -3.05 -12.40 -14.97
C VAL A 375 -1.58 -12.81 -14.86
N ILE A 376 -1.18 -13.53 -13.81
CA ILE A 376 0.22 -13.96 -13.63
C ILE A 376 0.64 -14.89 -14.78
N THR A 377 -0.16 -15.92 -15.05
CA THR A 377 0.10 -16.91 -16.10
C THR A 377 0.20 -16.24 -17.47
N GLU A 378 -0.78 -15.39 -17.82
CA GLU A 378 -0.80 -14.68 -19.11
C GLU A 378 0.35 -13.68 -19.24
N PHE A 379 0.74 -13.02 -18.14
CA PHE A 379 1.88 -12.11 -18.12
C PHE A 379 3.18 -12.83 -18.45
N PHE A 380 3.48 -13.95 -17.78
CA PHE A 380 4.69 -14.71 -18.08
C PHE A 380 4.65 -15.37 -19.46
N ALA A 381 3.48 -15.81 -19.93
CA ALA A 381 3.32 -16.27 -21.32
C ALA A 381 3.61 -15.15 -22.34
N MET A 382 3.20 -13.91 -22.06
CA MET A 382 3.53 -12.74 -22.88
C MET A 382 5.04 -12.47 -22.87
N LEU A 383 5.73 -12.58 -21.72
CA LEU A 383 7.17 -12.36 -21.63
C LEU A 383 7.99 -13.32 -22.52
N LYS A 384 7.49 -14.53 -22.78
CA LYS A 384 8.17 -15.49 -23.68
C LYS A 384 7.99 -15.19 -25.17
N LYS A 385 7.07 -14.28 -25.55
CA LYS A 385 6.84 -13.92 -26.97
C LYS A 385 7.92 -12.97 -27.50
N PRO A 386 8.18 -12.94 -28.82
CA PRO A 386 9.14 -12.01 -29.42
C PRO A 386 8.73 -10.55 -29.21
N ASP A 387 9.68 -9.69 -28.87
CA ASP A 387 9.43 -8.25 -28.74
C ASP A 387 9.69 -7.49 -30.06
N ALA A 388 8.62 -7.10 -30.74
CA ALA A 388 8.67 -6.39 -32.03
C ALA A 388 9.12 -4.92 -31.93
N SER A 389 9.27 -4.38 -30.72
CA SER A 389 9.68 -2.99 -30.53
C SER A 389 11.14 -2.75 -30.97
N LYS A 390 11.50 -1.52 -31.31
CA LYS A 390 12.89 -1.15 -31.67
C LYS A 390 13.64 -0.46 -30.52
N THR A 391 13.22 -0.74 -29.29
CA THR A 391 13.60 -0.01 -28.07
C THR A 391 13.97 -0.99 -26.98
N THR A 392 14.84 -0.55 -26.06
CA THR A 392 15.21 -1.27 -24.84
C THR A 392 14.89 -0.43 -23.60
N ASN A 393 14.05 0.58 -23.76
CA ASN A 393 13.62 1.44 -22.67
C ASN A 393 12.84 0.63 -21.63
N PRO A 394 13.03 0.89 -20.32
CA PRO A 394 12.36 0.13 -19.29
C PRO A 394 10.84 0.26 -19.39
N ARG A 395 10.11 -0.84 -19.19
CA ARG A 395 8.65 -0.88 -19.34
C ARG A 395 7.94 -0.93 -18.01
N VAL A 396 6.82 -0.21 -17.94
CA VAL A 396 5.83 -0.32 -16.87
C VAL A 396 4.54 -0.86 -17.47
N PHE A 397 4.08 -1.98 -16.95
CA PHE A 397 2.79 -2.54 -17.31
C PHE A 397 1.71 -2.02 -16.38
N VAL A 398 0.60 -1.53 -16.94
CA VAL A 398 -0.46 -0.88 -16.18
C VAL A 398 -1.81 -1.54 -16.41
N PHE A 399 -2.64 -1.53 -15.37
CA PHE A 399 -3.96 -2.15 -15.37
C PHE A 399 -5.02 -1.05 -15.40
N PRO A 400 -5.96 -1.08 -16.36
CA PRO A 400 -7.12 -0.22 -16.31
C PRO A 400 -8.00 -0.62 -15.11
N ILE A 401 -8.56 0.39 -14.44
CA ILE A 401 -9.38 0.21 -13.24
C ILE A 401 -10.84 0.55 -13.54
N PHE A 402 -11.75 -0.28 -13.05
CA PHE A 402 -13.19 -0.13 -13.22
C PHE A 402 -13.92 -0.20 -11.88
N GLU A 403 -15.12 0.37 -11.83
CA GLU A 403 -16.08 0.20 -10.75
C GLU A 403 -17.27 -0.59 -11.30
N VAL A 404 -17.72 -1.56 -10.53
CA VAL A 404 -18.88 -2.40 -10.84
C VAL A 404 -20.00 -2.07 -9.86
N ALA A 405 -21.25 -2.14 -10.30
CA ALA A 405 -22.40 -1.96 -9.42
C ALA A 405 -22.38 -2.97 -8.24
N ASP A 406 -22.90 -2.56 -7.09
CA ASP A 406 -22.81 -3.34 -5.84
C ASP A 406 -23.57 -4.68 -5.90
N ASN A 407 -24.68 -4.69 -6.65
CA ASN A 407 -25.54 -5.83 -6.90
C ASN A 407 -25.06 -6.77 -8.02
N GLU A 408 -23.92 -6.49 -8.65
CA GLU A 408 -23.37 -7.30 -9.73
C GLU A 408 -22.12 -8.07 -9.27
N ASN A 409 -21.86 -9.20 -9.93
CA ASN A 409 -20.64 -9.95 -9.71
C ASN A 409 -19.44 -9.25 -10.37
N VAL A 410 -18.27 -9.42 -9.78
CA VAL A 410 -17.02 -8.89 -10.33
C VAL A 410 -16.65 -9.71 -11.57
N PRO A 411 -16.48 -9.09 -12.76
CA PRO A 411 -16.14 -9.82 -13.97
C PRO A 411 -14.78 -10.50 -13.82
N GLU A 412 -14.67 -11.71 -14.34
CA GLU A 412 -13.42 -12.49 -14.36
C GLU A 412 -12.63 -12.20 -15.63
N THR A 413 -13.34 -12.04 -16.75
CA THR A 413 -12.76 -11.89 -18.09
C THR A 413 -13.01 -10.52 -18.72
N LYS A 414 -12.17 -10.15 -19.70
CA LYS A 414 -12.36 -8.92 -20.49
C LYS A 414 -13.68 -8.92 -21.25
N ALA A 415 -14.12 -10.08 -21.74
CA ALA A 415 -15.38 -10.23 -22.46
C ALA A 415 -16.58 -9.88 -21.57
N GLU A 416 -16.62 -10.39 -20.34
CA GLU A 416 -17.63 -10.03 -19.34
C GLU A 416 -17.60 -8.54 -19.02
N LEU A 417 -16.41 -7.98 -18.75
CA LEU A 417 -16.26 -6.55 -18.48
C LEU A 417 -16.79 -5.70 -19.63
N GLN A 418 -16.49 -6.05 -20.88
CA GLN A 418 -17.00 -5.35 -22.06
C GLN A 418 -18.53 -5.42 -22.15
N ALA A 419 -19.14 -6.56 -21.82
CA ALA A 419 -20.60 -6.70 -21.75
C ALA A 419 -21.20 -5.80 -20.65
N MET A 420 -20.55 -5.73 -19.49
CA MET A 420 -20.96 -4.86 -18.39
C MET A 420 -20.80 -3.37 -18.71
N LEU A 421 -19.76 -2.98 -19.45
CA LEU A 421 -19.55 -1.60 -19.91
C LEU A 421 -20.65 -1.18 -20.90
N LYS A 422 -21.02 -2.07 -21.85
CA LYS A 422 -22.12 -1.82 -22.81
C LYS A 422 -23.45 -1.59 -22.10
N THR A 423 -23.70 -2.33 -21.02
CA THR A 423 -24.92 -2.24 -20.21
C THR A 423 -24.83 -1.22 -19.06
N LYS A 424 -23.72 -0.49 -18.94
CA LYS A 424 -23.43 0.50 -17.88
C LYS A 424 -23.46 -0.09 -16.44
N LYS A 425 -23.33 -1.40 -16.31
CA LYS A 425 -23.14 -2.11 -15.04
C LYS A 425 -21.72 -1.95 -14.49
N ALA A 426 -20.77 -1.65 -15.38
CA ALA A 426 -19.41 -1.23 -15.05
C ALA A 426 -19.14 0.17 -15.59
N ILE A 427 -18.25 0.91 -14.94
CA ILE A 427 -17.75 2.21 -15.39
C ILE A 427 -16.24 2.32 -15.17
N PRO A 428 -15.53 3.20 -15.92
CA PRO A 428 -14.18 3.59 -15.57
C PRO A 428 -14.08 4.13 -14.14
N PHE A 429 -13.01 3.78 -13.43
CA PHE A 429 -12.82 4.12 -12.03
C PHE A 429 -12.97 5.61 -11.74
N HIS A 430 -13.72 5.93 -10.68
CA HIS A 430 -13.94 7.29 -10.19
C HIS A 430 -14.54 8.24 -11.24
N LYS A 431 -15.23 7.71 -12.26
CA LYS A 431 -15.95 8.52 -13.27
C LYS A 431 -16.96 9.49 -12.66
N PHE A 432 -17.52 9.19 -11.48
CA PHE A 432 -18.43 10.09 -10.77
C PHE A 432 -17.81 10.73 -9.52
N VAL A 433 -16.52 10.50 -9.26
CA VAL A 433 -15.80 11.08 -8.11
C VAL A 433 -14.85 12.19 -8.57
N CYS A 434 -13.93 11.85 -9.46
CA CYS A 434 -12.99 12.81 -10.04
C CYS A 434 -12.40 12.29 -11.35
N PRO A 435 -13.08 12.46 -12.50
CA PRO A 435 -12.56 12.07 -13.80
C PRO A 435 -11.18 12.64 -14.11
N LYS A 436 -10.93 13.90 -13.73
CA LYS A 436 -9.65 14.58 -13.96
C LYS A 436 -8.51 14.07 -13.07
N CYS A 437 -8.81 13.46 -11.92
CA CYS A 437 -7.80 12.89 -11.04
C CYS A 437 -7.25 11.57 -11.59
N HIS A 438 -8.04 10.89 -12.42
CA HIS A 438 -7.71 9.60 -13.04
C HIS A 438 -7.38 9.73 -14.53
N ALA A 439 -7.50 10.94 -15.08
CA ALA A 439 -6.84 11.31 -16.32
C ALA A 439 -5.35 11.54 -16.01
N GLN A 440 -4.52 10.51 -16.26
CA GLN A 440 -3.05 10.47 -16.16
C GLN A 440 -2.45 10.97 -14.81
N PRO A 441 -2.00 10.07 -13.92
CA PRO A 441 -1.34 10.45 -12.66
C PRO A 441 -0.05 11.26 -12.86
N LYS A 442 -0.03 12.49 -12.37
CA LYS A 442 0.93 13.50 -12.82
C LYS A 442 2.36 13.36 -12.27
N SER A 443 2.59 12.88 -11.04
CA SER A 443 3.93 12.95 -10.42
C SER A 443 4.81 11.70 -10.50
N PRO A 444 4.35 10.46 -10.23
CA PRO A 444 5.21 9.28 -10.42
C PRO A 444 5.44 9.00 -11.90
N MET A 445 4.42 9.22 -12.74
CA MET A 445 4.57 9.12 -14.19
C MET A 445 5.51 10.18 -14.73
N TYR A 446 5.63 11.36 -14.10
CA TYR A 446 6.62 12.35 -14.51
C TYR A 446 8.03 11.82 -14.35
N ILE A 447 8.38 11.24 -13.18
CA ILE A 447 9.72 10.67 -12.95
C ILE A 447 10.00 9.56 -13.96
N MET A 448 9.04 8.66 -14.17
CA MET A 448 9.17 7.56 -15.13
C MET A 448 9.31 8.09 -16.57
N CYS A 449 8.53 9.09 -16.95
CA CYS A 449 8.59 9.72 -18.26
C CYS A 449 9.95 10.40 -18.51
N VAL A 450 10.49 11.16 -17.54
CA VAL A 450 11.82 11.78 -17.67
C VAL A 450 12.98 10.77 -17.59
N ARG A 451 12.68 9.52 -17.25
CA ARG A 451 13.60 8.38 -17.25
C ARG A 451 13.36 7.45 -18.43
N ASP A 452 12.65 7.92 -19.45
CA ASP A 452 12.34 7.21 -20.70
C ASP A 452 11.58 5.89 -20.51
N TYR A 453 10.79 5.74 -19.43
CA TYR A 453 9.97 4.54 -19.26
C TYR A 453 8.81 4.52 -20.25
N GLU A 454 8.54 3.33 -20.79
CA GLU A 454 7.40 3.07 -21.65
C GLU A 454 6.24 2.46 -20.86
N PHE A 455 5.04 3.03 -21.01
CA PHE A 455 3.83 2.51 -20.37
C PHE A 455 3.05 1.64 -21.34
N HIS A 456 2.80 0.40 -20.94
CA HIS A 456 2.06 -0.58 -21.74
C HIS A 456 0.82 -1.01 -20.96
N ILE A 457 -0.37 -0.80 -21.54
CA ILE A 457 -1.60 -1.35 -20.99
C ILE A 457 -1.62 -2.84 -21.33
N LEU A 458 -1.71 -3.69 -20.32
CA LEU A 458 -1.82 -5.13 -20.55
C LEU A 458 -3.21 -5.46 -21.10
N ASP A 459 -3.25 -6.30 -22.14
CA ASP A 459 -4.50 -6.89 -22.59
C ASP A 459 -4.99 -7.96 -21.62
N ASN A 460 -6.30 -8.15 -21.52
CA ASN A 460 -6.99 -9.08 -20.59
C ASN A 460 -6.71 -8.88 -19.09
N ALA A 461 -5.83 -7.96 -18.71
CA ALA A 461 -5.57 -7.57 -17.34
C ALA A 461 -6.34 -6.31 -16.97
N PHE A 462 -7.14 -6.35 -15.90
CA PHE A 462 -7.82 -5.16 -15.35
C PHE A 462 -8.04 -5.31 -13.85
N LEU A 463 -8.38 -4.20 -13.19
CA LEU A 463 -8.78 -4.16 -11.79
C LEU A 463 -10.24 -3.73 -11.65
N VAL A 464 -10.94 -4.31 -10.68
CA VAL A 464 -12.29 -3.91 -10.30
C VAL A 464 -12.31 -3.51 -8.83
N HIS A 465 -12.83 -2.32 -8.58
CA HIS A 465 -13.03 -1.80 -7.24
C HIS A 465 -14.38 -2.22 -6.65
N ARG A 466 -14.39 -2.68 -5.38
CA ARG A 466 -15.60 -3.00 -4.58
C ARG A 466 -15.72 -2.08 -3.35
N PRO A 467 -16.91 -1.88 -2.74
CA PRO A 467 -18.17 -2.60 -2.95
C PRO A 467 -19.10 -2.02 -4.02
N GLY A 468 -18.76 -0.94 -4.72
CA GLY A 468 -19.68 -0.38 -5.72
C GLY A 468 -19.15 0.86 -6.43
N ILE A 469 -19.99 1.41 -7.31
CA ILE A 469 -19.74 2.68 -8.00
C ILE A 469 -19.73 3.82 -6.99
N LYS A 470 -18.55 4.41 -6.75
CA LYS A 470 -18.41 5.53 -5.82
C LYS A 470 -18.98 6.81 -6.44
N LYS A 471 -19.70 7.56 -5.61
CA LYS A 471 -20.14 8.92 -5.93
C LYS A 471 -19.36 9.90 -5.07
N TYR A 472 -19.03 11.06 -5.61
CA TYR A 472 -18.39 12.10 -4.82
C TYR A 472 -19.25 12.48 -3.61
N ALA A 473 -18.71 12.30 -2.42
CA ALA A 473 -19.25 12.84 -1.17
C ALA A 473 -18.40 14.03 -0.75
N LYS A 474 -19.03 15.19 -0.54
CA LYS A 474 -18.34 16.42 -0.12
C LYS A 474 -17.87 16.28 1.33
N ASP A 475 -16.59 16.50 1.55
CA ASP A 475 -15.98 16.44 2.88
C ASP A 475 -15.00 17.61 3.03
N LYS A 476 -15.41 18.62 3.80
CA LYS A 476 -14.62 19.85 4.01
C LYS A 476 -13.26 19.57 4.65
N THR A 477 -13.15 18.54 5.49
CA THR A 477 -11.90 18.21 6.17
C THR A 477 -10.94 17.56 5.19
N ARG A 478 -11.41 16.56 4.44
CA ARG A 478 -10.63 15.91 3.39
C ARG A 478 -10.19 16.89 2.32
N ASP A 479 -11.09 17.75 1.84
CA ASP A 479 -10.78 18.71 0.79
C ASP A 479 -9.73 19.74 1.25
N LYS A 480 -9.77 20.19 2.52
CA LYS A 480 -8.72 21.05 3.11
C LYS A 480 -7.35 20.35 3.16
N ILE A 481 -7.31 19.08 3.54
CA ILE A 481 -6.06 18.31 3.59
C ILE A 481 -5.51 18.11 2.17
N ALA A 482 -6.36 17.73 1.21
CA ALA A 482 -5.99 17.56 -0.19
C ALA A 482 -5.46 18.85 -0.81
N ALA A 483 -6.03 20.01 -0.47
CA ALA A 483 -5.53 21.31 -0.92
C ALA A 483 -4.13 21.61 -0.37
N LYS A 484 -3.88 21.35 0.93
CA LYS A 484 -2.55 21.50 1.55
C LYS A 484 -1.51 20.58 0.90
N GLN A 485 -1.87 19.31 0.68
CA GLN A 485 -1.00 18.34 -0.01
C GLN A 485 -0.69 18.80 -1.43
N SER A 486 -1.70 19.23 -2.19
CA SER A 486 -1.54 19.73 -3.56
C SER A 486 -0.63 20.97 -3.61
N TYR A 487 -0.73 21.86 -2.63
CA TYR A 487 0.16 23.01 -2.50
C TYR A 487 1.61 22.58 -2.28
N ILE A 488 1.87 21.64 -1.35
CA ILE A 488 3.22 21.12 -1.09
C ILE A 488 3.79 20.43 -2.34
N ILE A 489 2.99 19.60 -3.01
CA ILE A 489 3.40 18.92 -4.26
C ILE A 489 3.86 19.94 -5.30
N ARG A 490 3.06 21.00 -5.52
CA ARG A 490 3.35 22.00 -6.55
C ARG A 490 4.52 22.92 -6.21
N THR A 491 4.69 23.27 -4.94
CA THR A 491 5.64 24.31 -4.51
C THR A 491 6.97 23.79 -3.98
N LYS A 492 7.02 22.52 -3.56
CA LYS A 492 8.22 21.90 -2.99
C LYS A 492 8.66 20.68 -3.80
N ILE A 493 7.81 19.66 -3.84
CA ILE A 493 8.16 18.36 -4.42
C ILE A 493 8.45 18.47 -5.92
N PHE A 494 7.62 19.19 -6.67
CA PHE A 494 7.80 19.29 -8.11
C PHE A 494 9.04 20.09 -8.54
N PRO A 495 9.34 21.27 -7.98
CA PRO A 495 10.62 21.94 -8.21
C PRO A 495 11.83 21.06 -7.88
N GLU A 496 11.77 20.30 -6.79
CA GLU A 496 12.82 19.34 -6.43
C GLU A 496 12.94 18.23 -7.47
N TYR A 497 11.82 17.65 -7.91
CA TYR A 497 11.83 16.60 -8.94
C TYR A 497 12.41 17.10 -10.26
N LYS A 498 12.08 18.33 -10.67
CA LYS A 498 12.68 18.96 -11.86
C LYS A 498 14.19 19.13 -11.71
N THR A 499 14.64 19.47 -10.51
CA THR A 499 16.07 19.64 -10.21
C THR A 499 16.80 18.29 -10.22
N LEU A 500 16.18 17.25 -9.64
CA LEU A 500 16.78 15.92 -9.49
C LEU A 500 16.72 15.07 -10.78
N PHE A 501 15.66 15.20 -11.56
CA PHE A 501 15.35 14.32 -12.68
C PHE A 501 15.30 15.03 -14.04
N GLY A 502 15.39 16.37 -14.07
CA GLY A 502 15.33 17.15 -15.29
C GLY A 502 13.90 17.46 -15.74
N SER A 503 13.75 17.86 -17.00
CA SER A 503 12.46 18.16 -17.63
C SER A 503 12.48 17.78 -19.11
N LEU A 504 11.48 17.02 -19.54
CA LEU A 504 11.24 16.68 -20.95
C LEU A 504 9.95 17.35 -21.42
N LYS A 505 9.95 17.84 -22.66
CA LYS A 505 8.85 18.63 -23.24
C LYS A 505 7.51 17.87 -23.24
N ASP A 506 7.57 16.57 -23.45
CA ASP A 506 6.38 15.71 -23.54
C ASP A 506 5.99 15.08 -22.19
N CYS A 507 6.81 15.27 -21.15
CA CYS A 507 6.49 14.86 -19.79
C CYS A 507 5.76 15.98 -19.06
N ILE A 508 4.43 15.91 -19.07
CA ILE A 508 3.56 16.95 -18.53
C ILE A 508 2.88 16.44 -17.26
N ILE A 509 2.75 17.34 -16.27
CA ILE A 509 1.96 17.13 -15.05
C ILE A 509 0.52 17.49 -15.34
#